data_AF-A0A382DV05-F1
#
_entry.id   AF-A0A382DV05-F1
#
_cell.length_a   1.000
_cell.length_b   1.000
_cell.length_c   1.000
_cell.angle_alpha   90.00
_cell.angle_beta   90.00
_cell.angle_gamma   90.00
#
_symmetry.space_group_name_H-M   'P 1'
#
loop_
_entity.id
_entity.type
_entity.pdbx_description
1 polymer ?
#
loop_
_entity_poly.entity_id
_entity_poly.type
_entity_poly.pdbx_seq_one_letter_code
_entity_poly.pdbx_strand_id
1 'polypeptide(L)'
;MKIKKIHHVAYRCRNAQETVKFYQNTLGMAFTLAFAENNVPSTKESNPYMHVFLDAGMGNVLAFFELPESPAMAHDNNTPKWVQHIAFEVDDMETLLEAKTKVKAAGLEVLGPIDHTLFKSIYFFDPNGHRLELA
;
A
#
# COMPACT_ATOMS: atom_id res chain seq x y z
N MET A 1 22.24 -4.37 -18.15
CA MET A 1 22.23 -4.27 -16.67
C MET A 1 21.10 -5.15 -16.14
N LYS A 2 21.31 -5.95 -15.07
CA LYS A 2 20.27 -6.79 -14.46
C LYS A 2 19.75 -6.13 -13.18
N ILE A 3 18.46 -5.81 -13.14
CA ILE A 3 17.75 -5.32 -11.93
C ILE A 3 17.58 -6.48 -10.93
N LYS A 4 17.63 -6.17 -9.62
CA LYS A 4 17.61 -7.19 -8.54
C LYS A 4 16.21 -7.46 -7.98
N LYS A 5 15.47 -6.39 -7.68
CA LYS A 5 14.13 -6.40 -7.08
C LYS A 5 13.49 -5.02 -7.20
N ILE A 6 12.23 -4.89 -6.78
CA ILE A 6 11.64 -3.59 -6.49
C ILE A 6 12.36 -3.03 -5.26
N HIS A 7 13.08 -1.91 -5.41
CA HIS A 7 13.72 -1.31 -4.24
C HIS A 7 12.68 -0.73 -3.30
N HIS A 8 11.78 0.08 -3.84
CA HIS A 8 10.65 0.65 -3.13
C HIS A 8 9.58 1.07 -4.15
N VAL A 9 8.36 1.23 -3.68
CA VAL A 9 7.28 1.89 -4.40
C VAL A 9 6.67 2.94 -3.50
N ALA A 10 6.36 4.11 -4.04
CA ALA A 10 5.79 5.22 -3.29
C ALA A 10 4.43 5.62 -3.85
N TYR A 11 3.44 5.75 -2.98
CA TYR A 11 2.09 6.20 -3.31
C TYR A 11 1.76 7.50 -2.60
N ARG A 12 0.64 8.12 -2.96
CA ARG A 12 0.09 9.23 -2.17
C ARG A 12 -0.81 8.68 -1.06
N CYS A 13 -0.82 9.34 0.09
CA CYS A 13 -1.80 9.12 1.14
C CYS A 13 -2.46 10.44 1.57
N ARG A 14 -3.66 10.36 2.12
CA ARG A 14 -4.38 11.52 2.70
C ARG A 14 -3.93 11.86 4.12
N ASN A 15 -3.38 10.88 4.85
CA ASN A 15 -2.96 11.00 6.24
C ASN A 15 -1.91 9.92 6.52
N ALA A 16 -0.68 10.34 6.80
CA ALA A 16 0.46 9.44 6.98
C ALA A 16 0.31 8.57 8.23
N GLN A 17 -0.22 9.13 9.32
CA GLN A 17 -0.39 8.40 10.58
C GLN A 17 -1.45 7.29 10.46
N GLU A 18 -2.62 7.60 9.87
CA GLU A 18 -3.68 6.64 9.57
C GLU A 18 -3.15 5.53 8.66
N THR A 19 -2.38 5.91 7.63
CA THR A 19 -1.80 4.97 6.68
C THR A 19 -0.82 4.02 7.35
N VAL A 20 0.17 4.53 8.09
CA VAL A 20 1.14 3.70 8.83
C VAL A 20 0.41 2.74 9.77
N LYS A 21 -0.56 3.25 10.53
CA LYS A 21 -1.32 2.44 11.50
C LYS A 21 -2.14 1.35 10.80
N PHE A 22 -2.70 1.63 9.63
CA PHE A 22 -3.40 0.63 8.82
C PHE A 22 -2.45 -0.49 8.38
N TYR A 23 -1.32 -0.17 7.76
CA TYR A 23 -0.39 -1.21 7.25
C TYR A 23 0.25 -2.01 8.38
N GLN A 24 0.54 -1.38 9.52
CA GLN A 24 0.98 -2.08 10.73
C GLN A 24 -0.08 -3.06 11.24
N ASN A 25 -1.31 -2.58 11.45
CA ASN A 25 -2.35 -3.39 12.09
C ASN A 25 -2.88 -4.48 11.15
N THR A 26 -3.07 -4.15 9.88
CA THR A 26 -3.67 -5.05 8.89
C THR A 26 -2.64 -6.04 8.38
N LEU A 27 -1.46 -5.56 7.95
CA LEU A 27 -0.46 -6.37 7.23
C LEU A 27 0.82 -6.64 8.01
N GLY A 28 0.95 -6.14 9.25
CA GLY A 28 2.15 -6.38 10.07
C GLY A 28 3.41 -5.68 9.57
N MET A 29 3.28 -4.72 8.64
CA MET A 29 4.43 -4.02 8.07
C MET A 29 5.05 -3.07 9.11
N ALA A 30 6.33 -3.23 9.40
CA ALA A 30 7.02 -2.38 10.37
C ALA A 30 7.21 -0.96 9.82
N PHE A 31 6.95 0.06 10.64
CA PHE A 31 7.35 1.42 10.33
C PHE A 31 8.87 1.55 10.43
N THR A 32 9.50 2.14 9.41
CA THR A 32 10.96 2.23 9.33
C THR A 32 11.46 3.66 9.52
N LEU A 33 10.89 4.61 8.78
CA LEU A 33 11.33 6.01 8.77
C LEU A 33 10.18 6.94 8.38
N ALA A 34 10.22 8.17 8.88
CA ALA A 34 9.46 9.29 8.35
C ALA A 34 10.36 10.53 8.27
N PHE A 35 10.17 11.36 7.27
CA PHE A 35 10.73 12.70 7.24
C PHE A 35 9.77 13.67 6.54
N ALA A 36 9.90 14.95 6.87
CA ALA A 36 9.15 16.03 6.24
C ALA A 36 10.12 17.08 5.71
N GLU A 37 9.81 17.62 4.54
CA GLU A 37 10.59 18.66 3.88
C GLU A 37 9.63 19.67 3.24
N ASN A 38 10.06 20.92 3.14
CA ASN A 38 9.29 21.96 2.47
C ASN A 38 9.55 22.03 0.96
N ASN A 39 10.68 21.46 0.51
CA ASN A 39 11.09 21.49 -0.89
C ASN A 39 11.40 20.08 -1.39
N VAL A 40 10.90 19.73 -2.57
CA VAL A 40 11.15 18.43 -3.21
C VAL A 40 12.63 18.32 -3.60
N PRO A 41 13.40 17.33 -3.12
CA PRO A 41 14.84 17.26 -3.33
C PRO A 41 15.26 17.17 -4.80
N SER A 42 14.47 16.46 -5.62
CA SER A 42 14.75 16.20 -7.04
C SER A 42 14.37 17.35 -7.96
N THR A 43 13.22 18.00 -7.72
CA THR A 43 12.67 19.05 -8.59
C THR A 43 12.89 20.46 -8.07
N LYS A 44 13.23 20.60 -6.78
CA LYS A 44 13.31 21.88 -6.04
C LYS A 44 11.96 22.62 -5.93
N GLU A 45 10.86 21.95 -6.22
CA GLU A 45 9.51 22.49 -6.05
C GLU A 45 9.24 22.76 -4.57
N SER A 46 8.72 23.96 -4.26
CA SER A 46 8.24 24.30 -2.92
C SER A 46 6.86 23.71 -2.72
N ASN A 47 6.82 22.49 -2.17
CA ASN A 47 5.59 21.75 -1.91
C ASN A 47 5.84 20.91 -0.64
N PRO A 48 5.39 21.37 0.53
CA PRO A 48 5.59 20.66 1.79
C PRO A 48 5.00 19.25 1.74
N TYR A 49 5.76 18.28 2.22
CA TYR A 49 5.32 16.89 2.26
C TYR A 49 5.84 16.13 3.49
N MET A 50 5.11 15.08 3.86
CA MET A 50 5.61 14.01 4.74
C MET A 50 5.83 12.76 3.89
N HIS A 51 6.95 12.07 4.10
CA HIS A 51 7.25 10.80 3.44
C HIS A 51 7.48 9.72 4.49
N VAL A 52 6.65 8.67 4.49
CA VAL A 52 6.73 7.54 5.42
C VAL A 52 7.11 6.25 4.71
N PHE A 53 7.83 5.37 5.40
CA PHE A 53 8.38 4.13 4.84
C PHE A 53 8.01 2.93 5.72
N LEU A 54 7.53 1.86 5.09
CA LEU A 54 7.10 0.62 5.73
C LEU A 54 7.90 -0.56 5.14
N ASP A 55 8.29 -1.48 6.01
CA ASP A 55 8.92 -2.74 5.61
C ASP A 55 7.86 -3.67 5.00
N ALA A 56 7.99 -3.91 3.69
CA ALA A 56 7.10 -4.80 2.93
C ALA A 56 7.73 -6.19 2.72
N GLY A 57 8.69 -6.58 3.57
CA GLY A 57 9.33 -7.89 3.56
C GLY A 57 10.44 -8.00 2.53
N MET A 58 11.40 -8.89 2.78
CA MET A 58 12.53 -9.18 1.87
C MET A 58 13.31 -7.90 1.45
N GLY A 59 13.33 -6.90 2.33
CA GLY A 59 13.90 -5.57 2.13
C GLY A 59 13.25 -4.77 1.00
N ASN A 60 12.02 -5.09 0.60
CA ASN A 60 11.18 -4.22 -0.20
C ASN A 60 10.54 -3.17 0.70
N VAL A 61 10.32 -1.97 0.17
CA VAL A 61 9.77 -0.86 0.95
C VAL A 61 8.51 -0.32 0.28
N LEU A 62 7.43 -0.21 1.05
CA LEU A 62 6.23 0.51 0.66
C LEU A 62 6.27 1.89 1.31
N ALA A 63 6.14 2.94 0.51
CA ALA A 63 6.25 4.31 0.99
C ALA A 63 5.03 5.15 0.61
N PHE A 64 4.76 6.19 1.40
CA PHE A 64 3.65 7.10 1.14
C PHE A 64 4.05 8.56 1.32
N PHE A 65 3.57 9.41 0.41
CA PHE A 65 3.62 10.85 0.50
C PHE A 65 2.29 11.42 0.98
N GLU A 66 2.30 12.18 2.06
CA GLU A 66 1.22 13.10 2.42
C GLU A 66 1.55 14.48 1.86
N LEU A 67 0.63 15.01 1.04
CA LEU A 67 0.79 16.30 0.35
C LEU A 67 -0.32 17.26 0.82
N PRO A 68 -0.12 17.98 1.94
CA PRO A 68 -1.14 18.82 2.57
C PRO A 68 -1.64 19.97 1.70
N GLU A 69 -0.80 20.52 0.81
CA GLU A 69 -1.14 21.66 -0.04
C GLU A 69 -1.63 21.26 -1.44
N SER A 70 -1.60 19.97 -1.76
CA SER A 70 -2.04 19.47 -3.07
C SER A 70 -3.54 19.16 -3.08
N PRO A 71 -4.24 19.25 -4.23
CA PRO A 71 -5.66 18.89 -4.35
C PRO A 71 -5.95 17.48 -3.82
N ALA A 72 -7.17 17.24 -3.34
CA ALA A 72 -7.56 15.93 -2.82
C ALA A 72 -7.22 14.80 -3.80
N MET A 73 -6.84 13.63 -3.26
CA MET A 73 -6.57 12.45 -4.07
C MET A 73 -7.80 12.06 -4.87
N ALA A 74 -7.58 11.68 -6.13
CA ALA A 74 -8.59 11.09 -6.99
C ALA A 74 -8.00 9.86 -7.69
N HIS A 75 -8.86 8.89 -7.99
CA HIS A 75 -8.49 7.77 -8.85
C HIS A 75 -8.45 8.22 -10.31
N ASP A 76 -7.71 7.48 -11.13
CA ASP A 76 -7.83 7.61 -12.57
C ASP A 76 -9.22 7.14 -13.02
N ASN A 77 -10.05 8.08 -13.46
CA ASN A 77 -11.43 7.83 -13.88
C ASN A 77 -11.54 6.94 -15.12
N ASN A 78 -10.46 6.79 -15.90
CA ASN A 78 -10.44 5.95 -17.10
C ASN A 78 -9.99 4.50 -16.80
N THR A 79 -9.53 4.22 -15.59
CA THR A 79 -9.06 2.89 -15.19
C THR A 79 -10.12 2.18 -14.33
N PRO A 80 -10.60 0.98 -14.74
CA PRO A 80 -11.50 0.21 -13.90
C PRO A 80 -10.87 -0.09 -12.53
N LYS A 81 -11.66 0.02 -11.47
CA LYS A 81 -11.19 -0.11 -10.07
C LYS A 81 -10.42 -1.40 -9.76
N TRP A 82 -10.63 -2.46 -10.54
CA TRP A 82 -9.96 -3.73 -10.32
C TRP A 82 -8.57 -3.82 -10.97
N VAL A 83 -8.21 -2.92 -11.88
CA VAL A 83 -6.97 -3.02 -12.67
C VAL A 83 -5.74 -2.70 -11.84
N GLN A 84 -5.68 -1.50 -11.23
CA GLN A 84 -4.51 -1.10 -10.44
C GLN A 84 -4.61 -1.66 -9.03
N HIS A 85 -3.60 -2.44 -8.63
CA HIS A 85 -3.50 -3.02 -7.30
C HIS A 85 -2.03 -3.29 -6.94
N ILE A 86 -1.78 -3.44 -5.63
CA ILE A 86 -0.50 -3.86 -5.08
C ILE A 86 -0.69 -5.26 -4.51
N ALA A 87 0.00 -6.24 -5.09
CA ALA A 87 -0.04 -7.62 -4.65
C ALA A 87 1.13 -7.93 -3.71
N PHE A 88 0.84 -8.55 -2.58
CA PHE A 88 1.82 -9.09 -1.66
C PHE A 88 1.65 -10.61 -1.57
N GLU A 89 2.79 -11.29 -1.55
CA GLU A 89 2.85 -12.75 -1.38
C GLU A 89 2.63 -13.11 0.10
N VAL A 90 1.86 -14.16 0.32
CA VAL A 90 1.76 -14.85 1.62
C VAL A 90 2.22 -16.31 1.47
N ASP A 91 2.64 -16.92 2.58
CA ASP A 91 3.30 -18.23 2.55
C ASP A 91 2.41 -19.35 1.97
N ASP A 92 1.12 -19.34 2.32
CA ASP A 92 0.18 -20.39 1.93
C ASP A 92 -1.30 -19.98 2.04
N MET A 93 -2.17 -20.93 1.67
CA MET A 93 -3.63 -20.76 1.72
C MET A 93 -4.18 -20.58 3.13
N GLU A 94 -3.54 -21.13 4.16
CA GLU A 94 -3.97 -20.97 5.55
C GLU A 94 -3.75 -19.51 5.97
N THR A 95 -2.54 -19.00 5.72
CA THR A 95 -2.14 -17.59 5.92
C THR A 95 -3.07 -16.63 5.16
N LEU A 96 -3.43 -16.97 3.92
CA LEU A 96 -4.37 -16.17 3.11
C LEU A 96 -5.76 -16.07 3.76
N LEU A 97 -6.28 -17.19 4.28
CA LEU A 97 -7.59 -17.24 4.94
C LEU A 97 -7.59 -16.55 6.32
N GLU A 98 -6.48 -16.66 7.06
CA GLU A 98 -6.27 -15.90 8.29
C GLU A 98 -6.25 -14.40 8.02
N ALA A 99 -5.48 -13.98 7.01
CA ALA A 99 -5.41 -12.58 6.58
C ALA A 99 -6.81 -12.06 6.20
N LYS A 100 -7.58 -12.83 5.41
CA LYS A 100 -8.97 -12.49 5.08
C LYS A 100 -9.83 -12.29 6.33
N THR A 101 -9.71 -13.17 7.32
CA THR A 101 -10.48 -13.08 8.57
C THR A 101 -10.10 -11.84 9.36
N LYS A 102 -8.80 -11.56 9.49
CA LYS A 102 -8.25 -10.39 10.18
C LYS A 102 -8.70 -9.08 9.52
N VAL A 103 -8.60 -8.99 8.20
CA VAL A 103 -9.00 -7.81 7.41
C VAL A 103 -10.51 -7.56 7.57
N LYS A 104 -11.34 -8.61 7.50
CA LYS A 104 -12.79 -8.49 7.77
C LYS A 104 -13.10 -8.04 9.20
N ALA A 105 -12.37 -8.55 10.20
CA ALA A 105 -12.54 -8.15 11.59
C ALA A 105 -12.18 -6.68 11.83
N ALA A 106 -11.32 -6.09 10.99
CA ALA A 106 -11.02 -4.66 10.98
C ALA A 106 -12.12 -3.80 10.31
N GLY A 107 -13.24 -4.40 9.89
CA GLY A 107 -14.37 -3.70 9.28
C GLY A 107 -14.24 -3.43 7.78
N LEU A 108 -13.28 -4.08 7.10
CA LEU A 108 -13.03 -3.90 5.68
C LEU A 108 -13.82 -4.93 4.85
N GLU A 109 -14.32 -4.48 3.70
CA GLU A 109 -14.85 -5.39 2.69
C GLU A 109 -13.71 -6.14 2.00
N VAL A 110 -13.87 -7.46 1.88
CA VAL A 110 -12.86 -8.34 1.26
C VAL A 110 -13.51 -9.19 0.19
N LEU A 111 -13.02 -9.07 -1.04
CA LEU A 111 -13.34 -9.92 -2.18
C LEU A 111 -12.42 -11.14 -2.20
N GLY A 112 -12.95 -12.30 -2.57
CA GLY A 112 -12.20 -13.54 -2.72
C GLY A 112 -12.26 -14.48 -1.51
N PRO A 113 -11.46 -15.57 -1.48
CA PRO A 113 -10.42 -15.88 -2.45
C PRO A 113 -10.95 -16.04 -3.87
N ILE A 114 -10.25 -15.46 -4.85
CA ILE A 114 -10.49 -15.63 -6.27
C ILE A 114 -9.48 -16.64 -6.78
N ASP A 115 -9.93 -17.60 -7.59
CA ASP A 115 -9.05 -18.61 -8.20
C ASP A 115 -8.58 -18.11 -9.57
N HIS A 116 -7.28 -17.87 -9.70
CA HIS A 116 -6.63 -17.44 -10.94
C HIS A 116 -6.02 -18.62 -11.71
N THR A 117 -6.47 -19.84 -11.44
CA THR A 117 -5.93 -21.13 -11.95
C THR A 117 -4.53 -21.47 -11.42
N LEU A 118 -3.64 -20.48 -11.27
CA LEU A 118 -2.26 -20.66 -10.81
C LEU A 118 -2.07 -20.38 -9.31
N PHE A 119 -2.83 -19.42 -8.79
CA PHE A 119 -2.80 -19.00 -7.39
C PHE A 119 -4.19 -18.53 -6.98
N LYS A 120 -4.38 -18.32 -5.68
CA LYS A 120 -5.61 -17.75 -5.14
C LYS A 120 -5.28 -16.47 -4.41
N SER A 121 -6.16 -15.48 -4.50
CA SER A 121 -5.90 -14.21 -3.84
C SER A 121 -7.15 -13.55 -3.30
N ILE A 122 -6.98 -12.65 -2.34
CA ILE A 122 -8.04 -11.81 -1.79
C ILE A 122 -7.75 -10.36 -2.12
N TYR A 123 -8.80 -9.53 -2.21
CA TYR A 123 -8.69 -8.12 -2.51
C TYR A 123 -9.47 -7.26 -1.54
N PHE A 124 -8.90 -6.13 -1.16
CA PHE A 124 -9.53 -5.10 -0.32
C PHE A 124 -8.88 -3.75 -0.62
N PHE A 125 -9.37 -2.68 0.01
CA PHE A 125 -8.85 -1.34 -0.18
C PHE A 125 -8.18 -0.83 1.10
N ASP A 126 -7.08 -0.11 0.92
CA ASP A 126 -6.48 0.67 2.00
C ASP A 126 -7.30 1.94 2.27
N PRO A 127 -6.98 2.70 3.34
CA PRO A 127 -7.71 3.92 3.67
C PRO A 127 -7.67 4.91 2.50
N ASN A 128 -6.57 4.98 1.74
CA ASN A 128 -6.35 5.91 0.65
C ASN A 128 -7.02 5.51 -0.67
N GLY A 129 -7.71 4.36 -0.71
CA GLY A 129 -8.35 3.81 -1.89
C GLY A 129 -7.42 3.03 -2.83
N HIS A 130 -6.21 2.70 -2.39
CA HIS A 130 -5.34 1.78 -3.13
C HIS A 130 -5.86 0.35 -2.96
N ARG A 131 -6.05 -0.36 -4.07
CA ARG A 131 -6.47 -1.75 -4.05
C ARG A 131 -5.28 -2.62 -3.67
N LEU A 132 -5.46 -3.45 -2.65
CA LEU A 132 -4.47 -4.41 -2.18
C LEU A 132 -4.90 -5.82 -2.55
N GLU A 133 -3.92 -6.65 -2.87
CA GLU A 133 -4.06 -8.08 -3.12
C GLU A 133 -3.11 -8.84 -2.18
N LEU A 134 -3.60 -9.91 -1.56
CA LEU A 134 -2.76 -10.92 -0.93
C LEU A 134 -2.93 -12.21 -1.71
N ALA A 135 -1.83 -12.84 -2.12
CA ALA A 135 -1.80 -14.01 -3.00
C ALA A 135 -0.86 -15.09 -2.47
#